data_AF-X6M3A1-F1
#
_entry.id   AF-X6M3A1-F1
#
_cell.length_a   1.000
_cell.length_b   1.000
_cell.length_c   1.000
_cell.angle_alpha   90.00
_cell.angle_beta   90.00
_cell.angle_gamma   90.00
#
_symmetry.space_group_name_H-M   'P 1'
#
loop_
_entity.id
_entity.type
_entity.pdbx_description
1 polymer ?
#
loop_
_entity_poly.entity_id
_entity_poly.type
_entity_poly.pdbx_seq_one_letter_code
_entity_poly.pdbx_strand_id
1 'polypeptide(L)'
;MNNKIDQHKRRYQNSQKNKRDQKNDGKNPKDARIDKKDSDNEKEITNSSGKVDVLLDGRIRSACVKQRPFLQGFLDGCSKYYDIMIFTAAGAKYADDVLKLIDKNHYITRRLYNDSLTLDAESGFYKDITKLGRSMNDVVFVDDRKISCSKFPSNSICIDAYEGADNDTAVIYIYFVYEVLCLFILCKVYLYIVFVYLCIEYRNINNNQQNIFHILNEYNRSWNNIIMTASGSKTTATGADNEAKAGGSH
;
A
#
# COMPACT_ATOMS: atom_id res chain seq x y z
N MET A 1 1.35 27.33 -28.85
CA MET A 1 0.89 26.74 -27.56
C MET A 1 2.05 26.49 -26.59
N ASN A 2 3.20 25.97 -27.04
CA ASN A 2 4.36 25.62 -26.19
C ASN A 2 4.96 26.81 -25.38
N ASN A 3 5.05 28.02 -25.96
CA ASN A 3 5.61 29.18 -25.24
C ASN A 3 4.82 29.61 -24.00
N LYS A 4 3.49 29.43 -23.98
CA LYS A 4 2.67 29.77 -22.79
C LYS A 4 2.89 28.73 -21.68
N ILE A 5 2.97 27.45 -22.03
CA ILE A 5 3.20 26.36 -21.09
C ILE A 5 4.56 26.53 -20.40
N ASP A 6 5.61 26.86 -21.16
CA ASP A 6 6.96 27.07 -20.60
C ASP A 6 7.05 28.32 -19.72
N GLN A 7 6.33 29.39 -20.06
CA GLN A 7 6.25 30.60 -19.23
C GLN A 7 5.54 30.31 -17.90
N HIS A 8 4.45 29.52 -17.92
CA HIS A 8 3.76 29.11 -16.71
C HIS A 8 4.60 28.12 -15.86
N LYS A 9 5.38 27.23 -16.47
CA LYS A 9 6.31 26.34 -15.75
C LYS A 9 7.40 27.12 -15.02
N ARG A 10 7.98 28.12 -15.67
CA ARG A 10 8.94 29.05 -15.05
C ARG A 10 8.30 29.87 -13.93
N ARG A 11 7.04 30.33 -14.09
CA ARG A 11 6.30 31.03 -13.02
C ARG A 11 6.02 30.13 -11.83
N TYR A 12 5.70 28.85 -12.04
CA TYR A 12 5.55 27.90 -10.93
C TYR A 12 6.87 27.75 -10.17
N GLN A 13 7.99 27.47 -10.87
CA GLN A 13 9.32 27.36 -10.27
C GLN A 13 9.77 28.66 -9.56
N ASN A 14 9.50 29.81 -10.15
CA ASN A 14 9.82 31.11 -9.54
C ASN A 14 8.91 31.44 -8.34
N SER A 15 7.65 31.00 -8.35
CA SER A 15 6.76 31.10 -7.18
C SER A 15 7.20 30.20 -6.02
N GLN A 16 7.90 29.09 -6.31
CA GLN A 16 8.55 28.25 -5.29
C GLN A 16 9.79 28.92 -4.69
N LYS A 17 10.52 29.73 -5.47
CA LYS A 17 11.72 30.47 -5.01
C LYS A 17 11.33 31.68 -4.14
N ASN A 18 10.43 32.55 -4.64
CA ASN A 18 10.03 33.76 -3.93
C ASN A 18 9.27 33.53 -2.61
N LYS A 19 8.57 32.39 -2.44
CA LYS A 19 7.90 32.05 -1.17
C LYS A 19 8.85 31.50 -0.09
N ARG A 20 10.08 31.11 -0.46
CA ARG A 20 11.14 30.78 0.51
C ARG A 20 11.87 32.04 0.98
N ASP A 21 12.07 33.00 0.08
CA ASP A 21 12.81 34.24 0.37
C ASP A 21 12.00 35.22 1.26
N GLN A 22 10.67 35.23 1.18
CA GLN A 22 9.80 36.10 2.02
C GLN A 22 9.70 35.70 3.50
N LYS A 23 10.38 34.63 3.96
CA LYS A 23 10.43 34.25 5.38
C LYS A 23 11.72 34.66 6.10
N ASN A 24 12.67 35.32 5.41
CA ASN A 24 13.99 35.66 5.95
C ASN A 24 14.25 37.15 6.18
N ASP A 25 13.23 37.99 6.28
CA ASP A 25 13.39 39.40 6.65
C ASP A 25 13.07 39.61 8.12
N GLY A 26 14.10 39.48 8.96
CA GLY A 26 13.99 39.75 10.39
C GLY A 26 15.25 39.46 11.19
N LYS A 27 16.38 40.11 10.87
CA LYS A 27 17.47 40.37 11.84
C LYS A 27 18.32 41.56 11.40
N ASN A 28 18.32 42.59 12.24
CA ASN A 28 18.98 43.88 12.08
C ASN A 28 20.51 43.72 12.31
N PRO A 29 21.41 44.32 11.51
CA PRO A 29 22.84 44.10 11.62
C PRO A 29 23.47 45.14 12.56
N LYS A 30 23.94 44.70 13.74
CA LYS A 30 24.89 45.48 14.54
C LYS A 30 25.98 44.57 15.10
N ASP A 31 27.19 45.09 14.96
CA ASP A 31 28.45 44.72 15.63
C ASP A 31 29.29 43.61 14.98
N ALA A 32 30.03 44.06 13.97
CA ALA A 32 31.26 43.41 13.51
C ALA A 32 32.45 43.82 14.40
N ARG A 33 33.25 42.82 14.79
CA ARG A 33 34.71 42.80 15.11
C ARG A 33 35.01 42.12 16.44
N ILE A 34 35.45 40.85 16.40
CA ILE A 34 36.51 40.29 17.26
C ILE A 34 37.29 39.25 16.43
N ASP A 35 38.59 39.19 16.70
CA ASP A 35 39.71 38.79 15.85
C ASP A 35 39.84 37.30 15.45
N LYS A 36 40.53 37.10 14.32
CA LYS A 36 41.08 35.82 13.87
C LYS A 36 42.27 35.41 14.74
N LYS A 37 42.20 34.23 15.35
CA LYS A 37 43.18 33.12 15.32
C LYS A 37 42.82 32.15 16.44
N ASP A 38 42.37 30.96 16.08
CA ASP A 38 43.05 29.72 16.46
C ASP A 38 42.50 28.57 15.62
N SER A 39 43.44 27.72 15.26
CA SER A 39 43.41 26.65 14.28
C SER A 39 42.76 25.37 14.81
N ASP A 40 42.15 24.64 13.88
CA ASP A 40 42.10 23.18 13.83
C ASP A 40 41.43 22.44 14.99
N ASN A 41 40.09 22.41 15.01
CA ASN A 41 39.26 21.19 15.16
C ASN A 41 37.80 21.54 15.48
N GLU A 42 37.04 21.90 14.45
CA GLU A 42 35.63 21.50 14.40
C GLU A 42 35.46 20.74 13.10
N LYS A 43 35.60 19.42 13.17
CA LYS A 43 34.97 18.55 12.19
C LYS A 43 33.47 18.80 12.32
N GLU A 44 32.97 19.74 11.54
CA GLU A 44 31.56 19.89 11.28
C GLU A 44 31.13 18.55 10.65
N ILE A 45 30.62 17.64 11.47
CA ILE A 45 29.94 16.43 11.02
C ILE A 45 28.62 16.92 10.41
N THR A 46 28.72 17.57 9.26
CA THR A 46 27.56 17.87 8.45
C THR A 46 27.16 16.53 7.86
N ASN A 47 25.97 16.04 8.24
CA ASN A 47 25.29 14.88 7.66
C ASN A 47 24.94 15.11 6.17
N SER A 48 25.88 15.63 5.38
CA SER A 48 25.74 15.86 3.96
C SER A 48 25.88 14.53 3.22
N SER A 49 24.89 14.22 2.40
CA SER A 49 24.84 12.98 1.62
C SER A 49 25.62 13.09 0.31
N GLY A 50 26.13 14.28 0.00
CA GLY A 50 26.92 14.59 -1.19
C GLY A 50 26.61 15.99 -1.73
N LYS A 51 27.12 16.27 -2.93
CA LYS A 51 26.82 17.50 -3.68
C LYS A 51 26.26 17.16 -5.05
N VAL A 52 25.38 18.01 -5.56
CA VAL A 52 24.80 17.91 -6.90
C VAL A 52 24.93 19.24 -7.62
N ASP A 53 25.12 19.19 -8.94
CA ASP A 53 25.21 20.38 -9.76
C ASP A 53 23.84 20.88 -10.18
N VAL A 54 23.58 22.15 -9.93
CA VAL A 54 22.31 22.84 -10.18
C VAL A 54 22.54 24.00 -11.12
N LEU A 55 21.75 24.09 -12.19
CA LEU A 55 21.73 25.26 -13.07
C LEU A 55 20.92 26.37 -12.40
N LEU A 56 21.61 27.43 -11.97
CA LEU A 56 21.03 28.61 -11.34
C LEU A 56 21.46 29.85 -12.12
N ASP A 57 20.48 30.58 -12.66
CA ASP A 57 20.69 31.84 -13.39
C ASP A 57 21.70 31.71 -14.54
N GLY A 58 21.63 30.61 -15.29
CA GLY A 58 22.51 30.31 -16.42
C GLY A 58 23.90 29.80 -16.04
N ARG A 59 24.20 29.61 -14.74
CA ARG A 59 25.48 29.08 -14.24
C ARG A 59 25.28 27.79 -13.47
N ILE A 60 26.21 26.86 -13.62
CA ILE A 60 26.23 25.63 -12.83
C ILE A 60 26.82 25.95 -11.45
N ARG A 61 26.11 25.59 -10.38
CA ARG A 61 26.56 25.71 -8.99
C ARG A 61 26.41 24.38 -8.28
N SER A 62 27.38 24.03 -7.45
CA SER A 62 27.32 22.83 -6.62
C SER A 62 26.48 23.10 -5.37
N ALA A 63 25.46 22.29 -5.13
CA ALA A 63 24.57 22.35 -3.98
C ALA A 63 24.74 21.11 -3.08
N CYS A 64 24.81 21.31 -1.77
CA CYS A 64 24.87 20.20 -0.82
C CYS A 64 23.49 19.54 -0.67
N VAL A 65 23.46 18.21 -0.65
CA VAL A 65 22.27 17.42 -0.37
C VAL A 65 22.36 16.93 1.08
N LYS A 66 21.34 17.23 1.88
CA LYS A 66 21.19 16.71 3.24
C LYS A 66 19.98 15.79 3.29
N GLN A 67 20.19 14.54 3.68
CA GLN A 67 19.10 13.62 3.94
C GLN A 67 18.35 14.04 5.20
N ARG A 68 17.02 13.98 5.15
CA ARG A 68 16.20 14.14 6.34
C ARG A 68 16.49 12.98 7.31
N PRO A 69 16.63 13.23 8.62
CA PRO A 69 16.82 12.15 9.59
C PRO A 69 15.77 11.04 9.43
N PHE A 70 16.17 9.80 9.71
CA PHE A 70 15.35 8.59 9.61
C PHE A 70 14.89 8.17 8.20
N LEU A 71 15.26 8.90 7.13
CA LEU A 71 14.85 8.58 5.77
C LEU A 71 15.19 7.15 5.32
N GLN A 72 16.40 6.66 5.62
CA GLN A 72 16.81 5.31 5.17
C GLN A 72 15.98 4.21 5.82
N GLY A 73 15.77 4.29 7.13
CA GLY A 73 14.93 3.33 7.85
C GLY A 73 13.48 3.38 7.37
N PHE A 74 12.98 4.57 7.06
CA PHE A 74 11.66 4.74 6.46
C PHE A 74 11.55 4.06 5.09
N LEU A 75 12.50 4.31 4.17
CA LEU A 75 12.48 3.68 2.84
C LEU A 75 12.60 2.15 2.94
N ASP A 76 13.49 1.63 3.78
CA ASP A 76 13.63 0.19 4.00
C ASP A 76 12.33 -0.44 4.50
N GLY A 77 11.73 0.14 5.54
CA GLY A 77 10.46 -0.33 6.08
C GLY A 77 9.35 -0.31 5.04
N CYS A 78 9.13 0.83 4.38
CA CYS A 78 8.06 1.00 3.41
C CYS A 78 8.22 0.07 2.20
N SER A 79 9.46 -0.15 1.73
CA SER A 79 9.73 -0.98 0.55
C SER A 79 9.24 -2.42 0.66
N LYS A 80 9.02 -2.93 1.89
CA LYS A 80 8.54 -4.29 2.15
C LYS A 80 7.06 -4.47 1.79
N TYR A 81 6.28 -3.39 1.76
CA TYR A 81 4.83 -3.45 1.59
C TYR A 81 4.28 -2.48 0.53
N TYR A 82 5.05 -1.47 0.12
CA TYR A 82 4.61 -0.43 -0.81
C TYR A 82 5.57 -0.28 -1.99
N ASP A 83 4.99 0.01 -3.16
CA ASP A 83 5.73 0.55 -4.28
C ASP A 83 6.02 2.05 -4.05
N ILE A 84 7.27 2.37 -3.74
CA ILE A 84 7.66 3.77 -3.45
C ILE A 84 7.85 4.54 -4.76
N MET A 85 7.10 5.63 -4.93
CA MET A 85 7.18 6.51 -6.09
C MET A 85 7.62 7.93 -5.69
N ILE A 86 8.48 8.54 -6.51
CA ILE A 86 8.79 9.96 -6.41
C ILE A 86 7.94 10.74 -7.40
N PHE A 87 7.19 11.73 -6.91
CA PHE A 87 6.50 12.71 -7.74
C PHE A 87 6.99 14.12 -7.37
N THR A 88 7.85 14.70 -8.20
CA THR A 88 8.54 15.97 -7.93
C THR A 88 8.26 17.03 -8.98
N ALA A 89 8.26 18.31 -8.55
CA ALA A 89 8.23 19.45 -9.47
C ALA A 89 9.61 19.84 -10.01
N ALA A 90 10.66 19.13 -9.61
CA ALA A 90 11.99 19.28 -10.16
C ALA A 90 12.10 18.65 -11.56
N GLY A 91 13.07 19.11 -12.34
CA GLY A 91 13.43 18.46 -13.60
C GLY A 91 14.18 17.15 -13.36
N ALA A 92 14.06 16.21 -14.30
CA ALA A 92 14.60 14.84 -14.19
C ALA A 92 16.07 14.79 -13.79
N LYS A 93 16.94 15.54 -14.50
CA LYS A 93 18.39 15.53 -14.24
C LYS A 93 18.73 15.82 -12.76
N TYR A 94 18.21 16.92 -12.23
CA TYR A 94 18.50 17.30 -10.83
C TYR A 94 17.93 16.27 -9.85
N ALA A 95 16.68 15.84 -10.07
CA ALA A 95 16.04 14.86 -9.21
C ALA A 95 16.83 13.54 -9.20
N ASP A 96 17.25 13.04 -10.36
CA ASP A 96 18.04 11.81 -10.45
C ASP A 96 19.41 11.92 -9.79
N ASP A 97 20.09 13.05 -9.94
CA ASP A 97 21.37 13.29 -9.28
C ASP A 97 21.22 13.29 -7.75
N VAL A 98 20.13 13.85 -7.21
CA VAL A 98 19.79 13.76 -5.78
C VAL A 98 19.45 12.32 -5.37
N LEU A 99 18.62 11.62 -6.17
CA LEU A 99 18.19 10.26 -5.87
C LEU A 99 19.34 9.26 -5.82
N LYS A 100 20.38 9.42 -6.66
CA LYS A 100 21.61 8.62 -6.57
C LYS A 100 22.30 8.72 -5.20
N LEU A 101 22.15 9.85 -4.50
CA LEU A 101 22.75 10.05 -3.19
C LEU A 101 21.91 9.47 -2.05
N ILE A 102 20.58 9.44 -2.23
CA ILE A 102 19.63 9.13 -1.14
C ILE A 102 18.95 7.76 -1.26
N ASP A 103 18.89 7.15 -2.44
CA ASP A 103 18.25 5.84 -2.67
C ASP A 103 19.29 4.81 -3.14
N LYS A 104 20.23 4.50 -2.25
CA LYS A 104 21.36 3.60 -2.57
C LYS A 104 20.95 2.14 -2.73
N ASN A 105 19.84 1.75 -2.10
CA ASN A 105 19.33 0.37 -2.12
C ASN A 105 18.22 0.19 -3.17
N HIS A 106 17.95 1.21 -3.99
CA HIS A 106 16.97 1.17 -5.07
C HIS A 106 15.54 0.82 -4.62
N TYR A 107 15.12 1.40 -3.50
CA TYR A 107 13.77 1.22 -2.96
C TYR A 107 12.70 1.91 -3.83
N ILE A 108 13.07 2.95 -4.59
CA ILE A 108 12.13 3.74 -5.40
C ILE A 108 11.90 3.06 -6.74
N THR A 109 10.66 2.63 -6.98
CA THR A 109 10.27 1.85 -8.16
C THR A 109 9.89 2.72 -9.36
N ARG A 110 9.43 3.96 -9.13
CA ARG A 110 9.00 4.87 -10.19
C ARG A 110 9.28 6.33 -9.87
N ARG A 111 9.51 7.13 -10.92
CA ARG A 111 9.84 8.56 -10.82
C ARG A 111 8.99 9.35 -11.81
N LEU A 112 8.36 10.41 -11.32
CA LEU A 112 7.57 11.39 -12.07
C LEU A 112 8.14 12.77 -11.78
N TYR A 113 8.46 13.51 -12.83
CA TYR A 113 9.14 14.81 -12.74
C TYR A 113 8.20 15.94 -13.16
N ASN A 114 8.76 17.14 -13.37
CA ASN A 114 8.00 18.33 -13.68
C ASN A 114 7.17 18.27 -14.98
N ASP A 115 7.55 17.42 -15.93
CA ASP A 115 6.82 17.15 -17.18
C ASP A 115 5.53 16.36 -16.95
N SER A 116 5.45 15.65 -15.83
CA SER A 116 4.30 14.85 -15.40
C SER A 116 3.26 15.66 -14.60
N LEU A 117 3.54 16.94 -14.32
CA LEU A 117 2.59 17.82 -13.62
C LEU A 117 1.39 18.14 -14.51
N THR A 118 0.21 18.18 -13.90
CA THR A 118 -1.02 18.61 -14.57
C THR A 118 -1.21 20.11 -14.40
N LEU A 119 -1.64 20.78 -15.46
CA LEU A 119 -1.99 22.20 -15.43
C LEU A 119 -3.48 22.35 -15.13
N ASP A 120 -3.78 23.01 -14.02
CA ASP A 120 -5.10 23.50 -13.66
C ASP A 120 -5.21 24.98 -14.08
N ALA A 121 -6.34 25.36 -14.67
CA ALA A 121 -6.53 26.70 -15.22
C ALA A 121 -6.50 27.80 -14.12
N GLU A 122 -6.91 27.46 -12.90
CA GLU A 122 -7.06 28.41 -11.79
C GLU A 122 -5.87 28.34 -10.81
N SER A 123 -5.41 27.13 -10.50
CA SER A 123 -4.41 26.87 -9.45
C SER A 123 -3.00 26.58 -9.98
N GLY A 124 -2.82 26.50 -11.31
CA GLY A 124 -1.54 26.25 -11.95
C GLY A 124 -1.11 24.78 -11.92
N PHE A 125 0.19 24.52 -11.87
CA PHE A 125 0.70 23.14 -11.92
C PHE A 125 0.50 22.40 -10.60
N TYR A 126 0.01 21.17 -10.67
CA TYR A 126 -0.15 20.27 -9.52
C TYR A 126 0.18 18.82 -9.87
N LYS A 127 0.42 18.03 -8.81
CA LYS A 127 0.71 16.60 -8.89
C LYS A 127 -0.62 15.85 -8.88
N ASP A 128 -1.10 15.46 -10.05
CA ASP A 128 -2.37 14.75 -10.18
C ASP A 128 -2.19 13.26 -9.92
N ILE A 129 -2.52 12.81 -8.70
CA ILE A 129 -2.33 11.42 -8.30
C ILE A 129 -3.38 10.47 -8.91
N THR A 130 -4.46 11.00 -9.52
CA THR A 130 -5.44 10.16 -10.23
C THR A 130 -4.87 9.56 -11.51
N LYS A 131 -3.80 10.16 -12.04
CA LYS A 131 -3.12 9.72 -13.27
C LYS A 131 -2.05 8.66 -13.04
N LEU A 132 -1.91 8.17 -11.80
CA LEU A 132 -0.94 7.12 -11.47
C LEU A 132 -1.33 5.74 -12.02
N GLY A 133 -2.55 5.58 -12.51
CA GLY A 133 -3.05 4.28 -12.98
C GLY A 133 -3.27 3.27 -11.85
N ARG A 134 -3.51 3.77 -10.63
CA ARG A 134 -3.83 2.97 -9.44
C ARG A 134 -5.19 3.39 -8.87
N SER A 135 -5.85 2.47 -8.18
CA SER A 135 -7.03 2.80 -7.39
C SER A 135 -6.65 3.83 -6.33
N MET A 136 -7.50 4.84 -6.14
CA MET A 136 -7.29 5.83 -5.07
C MET A 136 -7.35 5.19 -3.68
N ASN A 137 -7.94 4.01 -3.52
CA ASN A 137 -7.91 3.29 -2.24
C ASN A 137 -6.53 2.71 -1.91
N ASP A 138 -5.63 2.62 -2.89
CA ASP A 138 -4.31 1.99 -2.77
C ASP A 138 -3.18 3.03 -2.88
N VAL A 139 -3.50 4.32 -2.79
CA VAL A 139 -2.55 5.42 -2.94
C VAL A 139 -2.49 6.24 -1.66
N VAL A 140 -1.29 6.33 -1.09
CA VAL A 140 -0.94 7.31 -0.05
C VAL A 140 0.02 8.32 -0.67
N PHE A 141 -0.29 9.60 -0.50
CA PHE A 141 0.47 10.71 -1.05
C PHE A 141 1.07 11.54 0.09
N VAL A 142 2.38 11.77 0.04
CA VAL A 142 3.10 12.56 1.04
C VAL A 142 3.69 13.78 0.36
N ASP A 143 3.39 14.97 0.89
CA ASP A 143 3.91 16.24 0.36
C ASP A 143 4.02 17.28 1.49
N ASP A 144 4.95 18.22 1.33
CA ASP A 144 5.13 19.35 2.27
C ASP A 144 4.28 20.57 1.89
N ARG A 145 3.65 20.54 0.71
CA ARG A 145 2.78 21.59 0.22
C ARG A 145 1.34 21.35 0.67
N LYS A 146 0.85 22.20 1.59
CA LYS A 146 -0.56 22.21 2.02
C LYS A 146 -1.56 22.21 0.85
N ILE A 147 -1.28 22.99 -0.20
CA ILE A 147 -2.13 23.07 -1.41
C ILE A 147 -2.20 21.71 -2.13
N SER A 148 -1.09 20.96 -2.16
CA SER A 148 -1.05 19.64 -2.76
C SER A 148 -1.86 18.65 -1.95
N CYS A 149 -1.73 18.66 -0.61
CA CYS A 149 -2.54 17.81 0.23
C CYS A 149 -4.04 18.11 0.14
N SER A 150 -4.41 19.39 0.06
CA SER A 150 -5.82 19.81 0.06
C SER A 150 -6.56 19.40 -1.21
N LYS A 151 -5.85 19.13 -2.32
CA LYS A 151 -6.48 18.59 -3.53
C LYS A 151 -6.89 17.12 -3.38
N PHE A 152 -6.21 16.35 -2.52
CA PHE A 152 -6.48 14.93 -2.31
C PHE A 152 -6.52 14.57 -0.82
N PRO A 153 -7.43 15.16 -0.03
CA PRO A 153 -7.39 15.09 1.44
C PRO A 153 -7.50 13.66 1.98
N SER A 154 -8.25 12.79 1.32
CA SER A 154 -8.41 11.38 1.73
C SER A 154 -7.17 10.52 1.49
N ASN A 155 -6.22 11.00 0.67
CA ASN A 155 -5.03 10.27 0.28
C ASN A 155 -3.75 10.91 0.81
N SER A 156 -3.83 12.13 1.36
CA SER A 156 -2.66 12.95 1.60
C SER A 156 -2.25 12.99 3.06
N ILE A 157 -0.97 12.79 3.32
CA ILE A 157 -0.30 13.11 4.58
C ILE A 157 0.55 14.35 4.34
N CYS A 158 0.17 15.48 4.94
CA CYS A 158 1.01 16.67 4.92
C CYS A 158 2.15 16.52 5.91
N ILE A 159 3.38 16.50 5.42
CA ILE A 159 4.57 16.53 6.26
C ILE A 159 5.09 17.95 6.40
N ASP A 160 5.72 18.27 7.53
CA ASP A 160 6.40 19.55 7.68
C ASP A 160 7.57 19.67 6.69
N ALA A 161 7.78 20.88 6.18
CA ALA A 161 8.93 21.16 5.31
C ALA A 161 10.24 20.89 6.05
N TYR A 162 11.20 20.28 5.36
CA TYR A 162 12.51 20.00 5.94
C TYR A 162 13.45 21.19 5.75
N GLU A 163 13.90 21.78 6.85
CA GLU A 163 14.80 22.95 6.85
C GLU A 163 16.26 22.58 7.16
N GLY A 164 16.59 21.29 7.21
CA GLY A 164 17.97 20.82 7.42
C GLY A 164 18.34 20.50 8.87
N ALA A 165 17.39 20.56 9.81
CA ALA A 165 17.66 20.25 11.22
C ALA A 165 18.01 18.76 11.43
N ASP A 166 19.03 18.47 12.24
CA ASP A 166 19.45 17.07 12.53
C ASP A 166 18.52 16.37 13.53
N ASN A 167 17.76 17.13 14.32
CA ASN A 167 16.77 16.62 15.27
C ASN A 167 15.34 16.59 14.68
N ASP A 168 15.18 16.73 13.36
CA ASP A 168 13.88 16.61 12.70
C ASP A 168 13.34 15.17 12.84
N THR A 169 12.12 15.04 13.35
CA THR A 169 11.46 13.75 13.61
C THR A 169 10.24 13.52 12.72
N ALA A 170 9.96 14.39 11.75
CA ALA A 170 8.69 14.33 11.02
C ALA A 170 8.53 13.04 10.19
N VAL A 171 9.64 12.44 9.74
CA VAL A 171 9.63 11.14 9.06
C VAL A 171 9.15 10.01 9.98
N ILE A 172 9.47 10.07 11.28
CA ILE A 172 9.00 9.08 12.27
C ILE A 172 7.48 9.11 12.37
N TYR A 173 6.87 10.30 12.33
CA TYR A 173 5.42 10.42 12.36
C TYR A 173 4.77 9.71 11.17
N ILE A 174 5.31 9.88 9.96
CA ILE A 174 4.83 9.15 8.78
C ILE A 174 5.03 7.65 8.97
N TYR A 175 6.20 7.23 9.46
CA TYR A 175 6.48 5.82 9.72
C TYR A 175 5.42 5.21 10.66
N PHE A 176 5.02 5.91 11.72
CA PHE A 176 3.96 5.42 12.60
C PHE A 176 2.61 5.28 11.89
N VAL A 177 2.21 6.28 11.09
CA VAL A 177 0.98 6.20 10.30
C VAL A 177 1.03 5.03 9.31
N TYR A 178 2.19 4.79 8.71
CA TYR A 178 2.46 3.67 7.81
C TYR A 178 2.25 2.31 8.51
N GLU A 179 2.84 2.10 9.69
CA GLU A 179 2.70 0.84 10.44
C GLU A 179 1.22 0.55 10.75
N VAL A 180 0.47 1.57 11.15
CA VAL A 180 -0.97 1.45 11.39
C VAL A 180 -1.71 1.04 10.11
N LEU A 181 -1.44 1.69 8.97
CA LEU A 181 -2.08 1.34 7.69
C LEU A 181 -1.73 -0.09 7.23
N CYS A 182 -0.47 -0.52 7.38
CA CYS A 182 -0.05 -1.90 7.13
C CYS A 182 -0.85 -2.89 7.97
N LEU A 183 -0.97 -2.65 9.28
CA LEU A 183 -1.73 -3.51 10.17
C LEU A 183 -3.20 -3.61 9.77
N PHE A 184 -3.82 -2.52 9.31
CA PHE A 184 -5.18 -2.55 8.79
C PHE A 184 -5.32 -3.42 7.53
N ILE A 185 -4.36 -3.34 6.61
CA ILE A 185 -4.36 -4.17 5.39
C ILE A 185 -4.17 -5.65 5.76
N LEU A 186 -3.18 -5.95 6.60
CA LEU A 186 -2.91 -7.32 7.06
C LEU A 186 -4.11 -7.91 7.81
N CYS A 187 -4.78 -7.10 8.63
CA CYS A 187 -6.01 -7.51 9.33
C CYS A 187 -7.13 -7.85 8.34
N LYS A 188 -7.36 -7.02 7.30
CA LYS A 188 -8.36 -7.31 6.27
C LYS A 188 -8.06 -8.59 5.50
N VAL A 189 -6.79 -8.80 5.13
CA VAL A 189 -6.36 -10.03 4.44
C VAL A 189 -6.55 -11.26 5.34
N TYR A 190 -6.16 -11.15 6.61
CA TYR A 190 -6.34 -12.24 7.58
C TYR A 190 -7.82 -12.59 7.78
N LEU A 191 -8.68 -11.57 7.98
CA LEU A 191 -10.13 -11.77 8.10
C LEU A 191 -10.73 -12.42 6.85
N TYR A 192 -10.27 -12.03 5.65
CA TYR A 192 -10.68 -12.65 4.40
C TYR A 192 -10.27 -14.12 4.33
N ILE A 193 -9.02 -14.46 4.70
CA ILE A 193 -8.54 -15.84 4.75
C ILE A 193 -9.37 -16.68 5.73
N VAL A 194 -9.62 -16.16 6.93
CA VAL A 194 -10.47 -16.82 7.94
C VAL A 194 -11.88 -17.03 7.40
N PHE A 195 -12.46 -16.03 6.73
CA PHE A 195 -13.77 -16.15 6.12
C PHE A 195 -13.81 -17.25 5.05
N VAL A 196 -12.83 -17.30 4.15
CA VAL A 196 -12.73 -18.34 3.12
C VAL A 196 -12.59 -19.73 3.76
N TYR A 197 -11.76 -19.86 4.80
CA TYR A 197 -11.59 -21.11 5.55
C TYR A 197 -12.91 -21.56 6.18
N LEU A 198 -13.65 -20.66 6.83
CA LEU A 198 -14.97 -20.96 7.39
C LEU A 198 -15.98 -21.40 6.32
N CYS A 199 -15.97 -20.77 5.13
CA CYS A 199 -16.82 -21.20 4.02
C CYS A 199 -16.48 -22.61 3.53
N ILE A 200 -15.19 -22.97 3.48
CA ILE A 200 -14.74 -24.32 3.12
C ILE A 200 -15.21 -25.33 4.16
N GLU A 201 -14.98 -25.06 5.45
CA GLU A 201 -15.40 -25.94 6.54
C GLU A 201 -16.93 -26.11 6.59
N TYR A 202 -17.69 -25.03 6.42
CA TYR A 202 -19.15 -25.10 6.34
C TYR A 202 -19.63 -26.00 5.18
N ARG A 203 -18.98 -25.90 4.01
CA ARG A 203 -19.26 -26.76 2.87
C ARG A 203 -18.93 -28.23 3.16
N ASN A 204 -17.79 -28.50 3.81
CA ASN A 204 -17.39 -29.85 4.20
C ASN A 204 -18.39 -30.47 5.18
N ILE A 205 -18.83 -29.70 6.18
CA ILE A 205 -19.86 -30.12 7.15
C ILE A 205 -21.18 -30.45 6.44
N ASN A 206 -21.64 -29.59 5.52
CA ASN A 206 -22.89 -29.82 4.79
C ASN A 206 -22.81 -31.01 3.83
N ASN A 207 -21.69 -31.20 3.15
CA ASN A 207 -21.46 -32.39 2.32
C ASN A 207 -21.45 -33.66 3.18
N ASN A 208 -20.85 -33.61 4.37
CA ASN A 208 -20.90 -34.72 5.33
C ASN A 208 -22.30 -34.96 5.88
N GLN A 209 -23.10 -33.93 6.14
CA GLN A 209 -24.52 -34.09 6.52
C GLN A 209 -25.31 -34.82 5.43
N GLN A 210 -25.10 -34.49 4.14
CA GLN A 210 -25.73 -35.23 3.04
C GLN A 210 -25.24 -36.69 2.95
N ASN A 211 -23.95 -36.95 3.16
CA ASN A 211 -23.41 -38.31 3.24
C ASN A 211 -23.99 -39.10 4.42
N ILE A 212 -24.13 -38.48 5.60
CA ILE A 212 -24.73 -39.13 6.77
C ILE A 212 -26.22 -39.41 6.52
N PHE A 213 -26.97 -38.47 5.93
CA PHE A 213 -28.37 -38.69 5.56
C PHE A 213 -28.53 -39.80 4.51
N HIS A 214 -27.61 -39.88 3.54
CA HIS A 214 -27.58 -40.94 2.54
C HIS A 214 -27.24 -42.30 3.18
N ILE A 215 -26.21 -42.37 4.04
CA ILE A 215 -25.82 -43.60 4.75
C ILE A 215 -26.94 -44.07 5.68
N LEU A 216 -27.59 -43.18 6.43
CA LEU A 216 -28.73 -43.52 7.29
C LEU A 216 -29.94 -43.99 6.48
N ASN A 217 -30.18 -43.42 5.29
CA ASN A 217 -31.23 -43.87 4.38
C ASN A 217 -30.92 -45.25 3.75
N GLU A 218 -29.66 -45.52 3.40
CA GLU A 218 -29.25 -46.86 2.95
C GLU A 218 -29.35 -47.90 4.06
N TYR A 219 -28.93 -47.56 5.28
CA TYR A 219 -29.10 -48.42 6.44
C TYR A 219 -30.59 -48.71 6.69
N ASN A 220 -31.45 -47.69 6.68
CA ASN A 220 -32.90 -47.86 6.85
C ASN A 220 -33.53 -48.71 5.71
N ARG A 221 -33.10 -48.52 4.45
CA ARG A 221 -33.55 -49.38 3.34
C ARG A 221 -33.10 -50.83 3.52
N SER A 222 -31.86 -51.05 3.94
CA SER A 222 -31.32 -52.39 4.18
C SER A 222 -32.07 -53.10 5.30
N TRP A 223 -32.35 -52.41 6.42
CA TRP A 223 -33.14 -52.95 7.53
C TRP A 223 -34.58 -53.27 7.12
N ASN A 224 -35.23 -52.39 6.36
CA ASN A 224 -36.60 -52.65 5.87
C ASN A 224 -36.66 -53.83 4.91
N ASN A 225 -35.66 -54.02 4.04
CA ASN A 225 -35.58 -55.19 3.17
C ASN A 225 -35.37 -56.49 3.96
N ILE A 226 -34.57 -56.48 5.03
CA ILE A 226 -34.38 -57.64 5.92
C ILE A 226 -35.69 -58.00 6.63
N ILE A 227 -36.43 -57.00 7.15
CA ILE A 227 -37.73 -57.21 7.81
C ILE A 227 -38.78 -57.76 6.85
N MET A 228 -38.83 -57.26 5.61
CA MET A 228 -39.74 -57.75 4.56
C MET A 228 -39.38 -59.17 4.08
N THR A 229 -38.08 -59.51 4.05
CA THR A 229 -37.65 -60.87 3.68
C THR A 229 -37.96 -61.88 4.80
N ALA A 230 -37.87 -61.46 6.07
CA ALA A 230 -38.24 -62.29 7.22
C ALA A 230 -39.76 -62.49 7.37
N SER A 231 -40.59 -61.54 6.92
CA SER A 231 -42.05 -61.65 6.93
C SER A 231 -42.64 -62.42 5.74
N GLY A 232 -41.86 -62.63 4.66
CA GLY A 232 -42.25 -63.40 3.47
C GLY A 232 -42.15 -64.93 3.60
N SER A 233 -41.53 -65.45 4.66
CA SER A 233 -41.40 -66.89 4.90
C SER A 233 -42.52 -67.45 5.79
N LYS A 234 -43.77 -67.38 5.30
CA LYS A 234 -44.87 -68.26 5.75
C LYS A 234 -45.72 -68.70 4.56
N THR A 235 -45.34 -69.83 3.97
CA THR A 235 -46.22 -70.72 3.19
C THR A 235 -46.03 -72.13 3.76
N THR A 236 -46.84 -72.52 4.75
CA THR A 236 -48.00 -73.43 4.58
C THR A 236 -47.70 -74.66 3.72
N ALA A 237 -47.33 -75.77 4.37
CA ALA A 237 -47.44 -77.12 3.83
C ALA A 237 -48.28 -77.99 4.78
N THR A 238 -49.59 -77.81 4.70
CA THR A 238 -50.68 -78.71 5.09
C THR A 238 -51.82 -78.32 4.14
N GLY A 239 -52.39 -79.12 3.25
CA GLY A 239 -52.49 -80.56 3.09
C GLY A 239 -53.87 -80.78 2.45
N ALA A 240 -53.95 -81.75 1.52
CA ALA A 240 -55.14 -82.42 0.98
C ALA A 240 -55.22 -82.30 -0.55
N ASP A 241 -55.12 -83.45 -1.22
CA ASP A 241 -56.07 -83.85 -2.26
C ASP A 241 -56.28 -85.35 -2.15
N ASN A 242 -57.52 -85.71 -1.81
CA ASN A 242 -58.11 -87.04 -1.91
C ASN A 242 -58.70 -87.17 -3.31
N GLU A 243 -58.33 -88.22 -4.06
CA GLU A 243 -59.24 -88.89 -5.00
C GLU A 243 -58.61 -90.20 -5.49
N ALA A 244 -59.21 -91.35 -5.12
CA ALA A 244 -59.53 -92.46 -6.03
C ALA A 244 -59.83 -93.79 -5.29
N LYS A 245 -61.10 -94.20 -5.39
CA LYS A 245 -61.60 -95.54 -5.75
C LYS A 245 -61.22 -96.82 -4.97
N ALA A 246 -62.31 -97.44 -4.50
CA ALA A 246 -62.73 -98.83 -4.74
C ALA A 246 -62.30 -99.96 -3.79
N GLY A 247 -63.32 -100.68 -3.28
CA GLY A 247 -63.34 -102.15 -3.34
C GLY A 247 -63.61 -102.93 -2.04
N GLY A 248 -64.79 -103.58 -1.99
CA GLY A 248 -65.07 -104.84 -1.25
C GLY A 248 -65.08 -104.76 0.28
N SER A 249 -65.71 -105.65 1.05
CA SER A 249 -66.67 -106.75 0.84
C SER A 249 -67.04 -107.22 2.26
N HIS A 250 -68.32 -107.56 2.45
CA HIS A 250 -68.95 -108.26 3.59
C HIS A 250 -69.10 -107.53 4.93
#